data_AF-A0A7C1HWB1-F1
#
_entry.id   AF-A0A7C1HWB1-F1
#
_cell.length_a   1.000
_cell.length_b   1.000
_cell.length_c   1.000
_cell.angle_alpha   90.00
_cell.angle_beta   90.00
_cell.angle_gamma   90.00
#
_symmetry.space_group_name_H-M   'P 1'
#
loop_
_entity.id
_entity.type
_entity.pdbx_description
1 polymer ?
#
loop_
_entity_poly.entity_id
_entity_poly.type
_entity_poly.pdbx_seq_one_letter_code
_entity_poly.pdbx_strand_id
1 'polypeptide(L)'
;MRRFLFSVLAFCFACAGPRAQYSAFTLRFLNDIESLPSRDGAPLLDDSIRDKYLVRDYGEGDVVHAFLRLTSEPDPEKLDRLGVSLQSRTGDLATAVIPVRSLRNLGKVRGIAHIEISAPVHKRTGEASL
;
A
#
# COMPACT_ATOMS: atom_id res chain seq x y z
N MET A 1 15.00 -44.08 -39.38
CA MET A 1 15.56 -44.10 -38.01
C MET A 1 15.56 -42.67 -37.45
N ARG A 2 15.11 -42.53 -36.19
CA ARG A 2 15.44 -41.52 -35.15
C ARG A 2 15.72 -40.07 -35.57
N ARG A 3 15.20 -39.02 -34.93
CA ARG A 3 14.23 -38.79 -33.84
C ARG A 3 13.99 -37.28 -33.89
N PHE A 4 12.74 -36.85 -33.68
CA PHE A 4 12.35 -35.48 -33.41
C PHE A 4 13.20 -34.91 -32.26
N LEU A 5 13.77 -33.70 -32.45
CA LEU A 5 14.28 -32.88 -31.35
C LEU A 5 13.63 -31.48 -31.42
N PHE A 6 12.31 -31.45 -31.23
CA PHE A 6 11.65 -30.33 -30.59
C PHE A 6 11.70 -30.60 -29.09
N SER A 7 12.64 -30.03 -28.33
CA SER A 7 12.49 -29.84 -26.88
C SER A 7 13.73 -29.16 -26.29
N VAL A 8 13.85 -27.83 -26.45
CA VAL A 8 14.54 -26.97 -25.48
C VAL A 8 13.85 -25.60 -25.48
N LEU A 9 12.58 -25.56 -25.08
CA LEU A 9 11.95 -24.30 -24.67
C LEU A 9 11.06 -24.55 -23.46
N ALA A 10 11.66 -25.11 -22.42
CA ALA A 10 11.03 -25.30 -21.12
C ALA A 10 12.03 -24.89 -20.04
N PHE A 11 12.20 -23.58 -19.86
CA PHE A 11 12.80 -23.07 -18.62
C PHE A 11 12.10 -21.76 -18.21
N CYS A 12 11.12 -21.95 -17.33
CA CYS A 12 10.75 -21.06 -16.23
C CYS A 12 10.18 -19.67 -16.57
N PHE A 13 8.94 -19.61 -17.07
CA PHE A 13 7.99 -18.58 -16.59
C PHE A 13 7.45 -18.98 -15.21
N ALA A 14 8.35 -19.04 -14.22
CA ALA A 14 7.99 -19.20 -12.82
C ALA A 14 8.65 -18.11 -11.96
N CYS A 15 8.86 -16.93 -12.54
CA CYS A 15 8.87 -15.71 -11.74
C CYS A 15 7.43 -15.19 -11.70
N ALA A 16 6.57 -15.82 -10.89
CA ALA A 16 5.55 -15.04 -10.23
C ALA A 16 6.31 -14.05 -9.34
N GLY A 17 6.71 -12.92 -9.94
CA GLY A 17 7.36 -11.83 -9.21
C GLY A 17 6.53 -11.48 -7.98
N PRO A 18 7.14 -10.93 -6.93
CA PRO A 18 6.41 -10.56 -5.73
C PRO A 18 5.17 -9.77 -6.15
N ARG A 19 3.99 -10.31 -5.82
CA ARG A 19 2.71 -9.65 -6.06
C ARG A 19 2.87 -8.22 -5.53
N ALA A 20 2.60 -7.21 -6.37
CA ALA A 20 2.87 -5.83 -6.00
C ALA A 20 2.19 -5.52 -4.67
N GLN A 21 3.02 -5.33 -3.64
CA GLN A 21 2.56 -5.18 -2.27
C GLN A 21 1.81 -3.86 -2.06
N TYR A 22 2.01 -2.91 -2.95
CA TYR A 22 1.38 -1.60 -2.91
C TYR A 22 0.55 -1.40 -4.18
N SER A 23 -0.59 -0.71 -4.05
CA SER A 23 -1.32 -0.23 -5.22
C SER A 23 -0.48 0.79 -6.00
N ALA A 24 -0.79 1.00 -7.28
CA ALA A 24 -0.08 2.01 -8.09
C ALA A 24 -0.19 3.41 -7.49
N PHE A 25 -1.34 3.74 -6.90
CA PHE A 25 -1.56 5.02 -6.21
C PHE A 25 -0.68 5.14 -4.94
N THR A 26 -0.57 4.05 -4.17
CA THR A 26 0.29 3.99 -2.99
C THR A 26 1.78 4.09 -3.34
N LEU A 27 2.21 3.43 -4.42
CA LEU A 27 3.59 3.56 -4.92
C LEU A 27 3.89 5.00 -5.34
N ARG A 28 2.95 5.66 -6.01
CA ARG A 28 3.09 7.08 -6.38
C ARG A 28 3.25 7.95 -5.14
N PHE A 29 2.44 7.75 -4.10
CA PHE A 29 2.59 8.46 -2.83
C PHE A 29 3.98 8.25 -2.23
N LEU A 30 4.43 7.00 -2.12
CA LEU A 30 5.74 6.67 -1.56
C LEU A 30 6.90 7.32 -2.33
N ASN A 31 6.79 7.42 -3.65
CA ASN A 31 7.78 8.08 -4.49
C ASN A 31 7.74 9.61 -4.33
N ASP A 32 6.54 10.20 -4.30
CA ASP A 32 6.37 11.65 -4.14
C ASP A 32 6.94 12.15 -2.80
N ILE A 33 6.90 11.33 -1.74
CA ILE A 33 7.45 11.69 -0.42
C ILE A 33 8.92 11.29 -0.21
N GLU A 34 9.53 10.54 -1.13
CA GLU A 34 10.88 9.99 -0.95
C GLU A 34 11.97 11.07 -0.97
N SER A 35 11.77 12.11 -1.78
CA SER A 35 12.71 13.23 -1.92
C SER A 35 12.46 14.35 -0.91
N LEU A 36 11.41 14.26 -0.10
CA LEU A 36 11.07 15.31 0.85
C LEU A 36 12.05 15.32 2.03
N PRO A 37 12.35 16.51 2.58
CA PRO A 37 13.08 16.58 3.84
C PRO A 37 12.31 15.83 4.92
N SER A 38 13.03 15.21 5.84
CA SER A 38 12.43 14.46 6.94
C SER A 38 12.92 14.96 8.30
N ARG A 39 12.06 14.82 9.30
CA ARG A 39 12.35 15.09 10.71
C ARG A 39 11.92 13.88 11.52
N ASP A 40 12.82 13.36 12.35
CA ASP A 40 12.56 12.19 13.21
C ASP A 40 12.02 10.97 12.43
N GLY A 41 12.49 10.79 11.20
CA GLY A 41 12.08 9.69 10.31
C GLY A 41 10.71 9.86 9.64
N ALA A 42 10.03 10.99 9.83
CA ALA A 42 8.80 11.35 9.13
C ALA A 42 9.08 12.38 8.03
N PRO A 43 8.55 12.20 6.81
CA PRO A 43 8.65 13.21 5.76
C PRO A 43 7.85 14.46 6.15
N LEU A 44 8.39 15.64 5.85
CA LEU A 44 7.71 16.91 6.04
C LEU A 44 6.79 17.17 4.84
N LEU A 45 5.49 16.90 5.03
CA LEU A 45 4.49 17.01 3.98
C LEU A 45 3.91 18.42 3.93
N ASP A 46 3.82 18.99 2.72
CA ASP A 46 3.06 20.21 2.46
C ASP A 46 1.55 19.91 2.25
N ASP A 47 0.74 20.97 2.22
CA ASP A 47 -0.71 20.85 2.05
C ASP A 47 -1.09 20.20 0.71
N SER A 48 -0.29 20.40 -0.35
CA SER A 48 -0.56 19.80 -1.66
C SER A 48 -0.47 18.28 -1.63
N ILE A 49 0.57 17.75 -1.00
CA ILE A 49 0.73 16.30 -0.81
C ILE A 49 -0.35 15.78 0.13
N ARG A 50 -0.64 16.49 1.23
CA ARG A 50 -1.68 16.08 2.19
C ARG A 50 -3.05 15.95 1.53
N ASP A 51 -3.45 16.94 0.73
CA ASP A 51 -4.74 16.94 0.03
C ASP A 51 -4.81 15.86 -1.05
N LYS A 52 -3.75 15.73 -1.85
CA LYS A 52 -3.69 14.74 -2.94
C LYS A 52 -3.85 13.30 -2.46
N TYR A 53 -3.32 12.99 -1.27
CA TYR A 53 -3.26 11.64 -0.71
C TYR A 53 -4.15 11.43 0.52
N LEU A 54 -5.02 12.39 0.84
CA LEU A 54 -5.90 12.36 2.02
C LEU A 54 -5.14 12.09 3.33
N VAL A 55 -3.94 12.65 3.47
CA VAL A 55 -3.16 12.57 4.70
C VAL A 55 -3.84 13.42 5.76
N ARG A 56 -3.90 12.90 6.99
CA ARG A 56 -4.44 13.61 8.15
C ARG A 56 -3.36 13.74 9.21
N ASP A 57 -3.37 14.87 9.89
CA ASP A 57 -2.54 15.11 11.07
C ASP A 57 -3.45 15.07 12.30
N TYR A 58 -3.20 14.12 13.20
CA TYR A 58 -3.92 13.99 14.47
C TYR A 58 -3.11 14.51 15.66
N GLY A 59 -2.05 15.29 15.43
CA GLY A 59 -1.18 15.86 16.47
C GLY A 59 -0.02 14.95 16.90
N GLU A 60 -0.06 13.66 16.53
CA GLU A 60 1.01 12.67 16.76
C GLU A 60 1.80 12.32 15.48
N GLY A 61 1.50 13.05 14.40
CA GLY A 61 2.11 12.93 13.09
C GLY A 61 1.12 12.62 11.97
N ASP A 62 1.64 12.70 10.74
CA ASP A 62 0.89 12.45 9.53
C ASP A 62 0.52 10.96 9.38
N VAL A 63 -0.75 10.70 9.11
CA VAL A 63 -1.32 9.36 8.89
C VAL A 63 -2.11 9.26 7.60
N VAL A 64 -2.19 8.05 7.06
CA VAL A 64 -3.06 7.69 5.94
C VAL A 64 -4.08 6.63 6.37
N HIS A 65 -5.29 6.73 5.83
CA HIS A 65 -6.25 5.65 5.88
C HIS A 65 -5.98 4.67 4.74
N ALA A 66 -5.95 3.38 5.01
CA ALA A 66 -5.63 2.37 4.01
C ALA A 66 -6.49 1.12 4.12
N PHE A 67 -6.54 0.40 3.01
CA PHE A 67 -7.05 -0.96 2.89
C PHE A 67 -5.87 -1.93 2.84
N LEU A 68 -5.96 -2.99 3.64
CA LEU A 68 -4.97 -4.05 3.73
C LEU A 68 -5.60 -5.36 3.28
N ARG A 69 -4.97 -6.03 2.32
CA ARG A 69 -5.30 -7.42 2.02
C ARG A 69 -4.42 -8.33 2.84
N LEU A 70 -5.04 -9.18 3.65
CA LEU A 70 -4.39 -10.08 4.59
C LEU A 70 -4.36 -11.51 4.06
N THR A 71 -3.21 -12.18 4.13
CA THR A 71 -3.10 -13.63 3.82
C THR A 71 -3.07 -14.49 5.09
N SER A 72 -2.75 -13.88 6.23
CA SER A 72 -2.76 -14.48 7.55
C SER A 72 -2.91 -13.37 8.59
N GLU A 73 -3.08 -13.73 9.86
CA GLU A 73 -3.04 -12.73 10.93
C GLU A 73 -1.65 -12.07 10.97
N PRO A 74 -1.56 -10.73 10.84
CA PRO A 74 -0.31 -10.02 11.09
C PRO A 74 0.01 -10.02 12.60
N ASP A 75 1.30 -10.02 12.92
CA ASP A 75 1.78 -9.94 14.32
C ASP A 75 1.31 -8.62 14.96
N PRO A 76 0.45 -8.66 16.00
CA PRO A 76 -0.12 -7.46 16.61
C PRO A 76 0.95 -6.59 17.25
N GLU A 77 1.97 -7.17 17.91
CA GLU A 77 3.04 -6.37 18.51
C GLU A 77 3.86 -5.62 17.44
N LYS A 78 4.00 -6.22 16.26
CA LYS A 78 4.68 -5.57 15.14
C LYS A 78 3.85 -4.41 14.58
N LEU A 79 2.53 -4.53 14.56
CA LEU A 79 1.65 -3.43 14.16
C LEU A 79 1.69 -2.28 15.18
N ASP A 80 1.65 -2.60 16.47
CA ASP A 80 1.71 -1.62 17.56
C ASP A 80 3.03 -0.83 17.53
N ARG A 81 4.17 -1.51 17.36
CA ARG A 81 5.49 -0.85 17.20
C ARG A 81 5.54 0.07 15.97
N LEU A 82 4.77 -0.22 14.94
CA LEU A 82 4.64 0.63 13.75
C LEU A 82 3.57 1.72 13.92
N GLY A 83 2.84 1.73 15.04
CA GLY A 83 1.72 2.64 15.28
C GLY A 83 0.53 2.40 14.34
N VAL A 84 0.40 1.19 13.77
CA VAL A 84 -0.68 0.84 12.84
C VAL A 84 -1.89 0.36 13.61
N SER A 85 -3.01 1.07 13.46
CA SER A 85 -4.28 0.71 14.08
C SER A 85 -5.21 0.09 13.04
N LEU A 86 -5.54 -1.19 13.19
CA LEU A 86 -6.61 -1.83 12.44
C LEU A 86 -7.97 -1.32 12.96
N GLN A 87 -8.86 -0.90 12.06
CA GLN A 87 -10.14 -0.27 12.39
C GLN A 87 -11.32 -1.23 12.20
N SER A 88 -11.30 -1.99 11.12
CA SER A 88 -12.34 -2.99 10.82
C SER A 88 -11.79 -4.10 9.94
N ARG A 89 -12.47 -5.23 9.91
CA ARG A 89 -12.11 -6.39 9.10
C ARG A 89 -13.33 -7.09 8.55
N THR A 90 -13.27 -7.42 7.27
CA THR A 90 -14.26 -8.22 6.55
C THR A 90 -13.53 -9.26 5.71
N GLY A 91 -13.50 -10.51 6.17
CA GLY A 91 -12.75 -11.58 5.50
C GLY A 91 -11.24 -11.31 5.47
N ASP A 92 -10.66 -11.30 4.27
CA ASP A 92 -9.25 -11.03 4.01
C ASP A 92 -8.94 -9.52 3.84
N LEU A 93 -9.93 -8.64 3.99
CA LEU A 93 -9.77 -7.19 3.89
C LEU A 93 -9.85 -6.54 5.27
N ALA A 94 -8.90 -5.65 5.58
CA ALA A 94 -8.94 -4.81 6.76
C ALA A 94 -8.79 -3.33 6.38
N THR A 95 -9.40 -2.45 7.17
CA THR A 95 -9.11 -1.01 7.12
C THR A 95 -8.14 -0.64 8.24
N ALA A 96 -7.24 0.29 7.97
CA ALA A 96 -6.20 0.68 8.90
C ALA A 96 -5.94 2.19 8.87
N VAL A 97 -5.50 2.72 10.00
CA VAL A 97 -4.81 4.02 10.10
C VAL A 97 -3.33 3.73 10.24
N ILE A 98 -2.52 4.29 9.34
CA ILE A 98 -1.09 4.00 9.24
C ILE A 98 -0.31 5.31 9.30
N PRO A 99 0.65 5.47 10.24
CA PRO A 99 1.59 6.57 10.21
C PRO A 99 2.38 6.58 8.92
N VAL A 100 2.51 7.73 8.26
CA VAL A 100 3.22 7.84 6.97
C VAL A 100 4.65 7.29 7.08
N ARG A 101 5.34 7.58 8.20
CA ARG A 101 6.68 7.05 8.53
C ARG A 101 6.78 5.52 8.54
N SER A 102 5.66 4.84 8.80
CA SER A 102 5.61 3.38 8.94
C SER A 102 5.21 2.65 7.66
N LEU A 103 4.69 3.37 6.66
CA LEU A 103 4.06 2.77 5.48
C LEU A 103 5.00 1.83 4.69
N ARG A 104 6.27 2.22 4.49
CA ARG A 104 7.27 1.37 3.81
C ARG A 104 7.62 0.11 4.62
N ASN A 105 7.65 0.22 5.94
CA ASN A 105 8.00 -0.89 6.83
C ASN A 105 6.83 -1.84 7.05
N LEU A 106 5.59 -1.36 6.90
CA LEU A 106 4.39 -2.19 6.94
C LEU A 106 4.40 -3.24 5.82
N GLY A 107 4.95 -2.93 4.64
CA GLY A 107 5.16 -3.93 3.59
C GLY A 107 6.10 -5.09 4.00
N LYS A 108 6.89 -4.95 5.05
CA LYS A 108 7.74 -6.06 5.53
C LYS A 108 7.04 -6.94 6.56
N VAL A 109 5.76 -6.68 6.85
CA VAL A 109 4.97 -7.44 7.83
C VAL A 109 4.40 -8.69 7.16
N ARG A 110 4.69 -9.86 7.74
CA ARG A 110 4.10 -11.13 7.31
C ARG A 110 2.59 -11.08 7.53
N GLY A 111 1.85 -11.70 6.62
CA GLY A 111 0.39 -11.69 6.64
C GLY A 111 -0.24 -10.51 5.92
N ILE A 112 0.52 -9.49 5.49
CA ILE A 112 0.03 -8.39 4.65
C ILE A 112 0.48 -8.61 3.20
N ALA A 113 -0.48 -8.89 2.32
CA ALA A 113 -0.24 -9.15 0.91
C ALA A 113 -0.40 -7.91 0.02
N HIS A 114 -1.24 -6.96 0.41
CA HIS A 114 -1.46 -5.73 -0.35
C HIS A 114 -1.81 -4.54 0.56
N ILE A 115 -1.35 -3.35 0.18
CA ILE A 115 -1.56 -2.09 0.87
C ILE A 115 -2.04 -1.06 -0.16
N GLU A 116 -3.22 -0.49 0.10
CA GLU A 116 -3.80 0.55 -0.73
C GLU A 116 -4.23 1.73 0.15
N ILE A 117 -3.54 2.88 0.03
CA ILE A 117 -4.00 4.10 0.68
C ILE A 117 -5.28 4.60 0.03
N SER A 118 -6.14 5.22 0.83
CA SER A 118 -7.40 5.78 0.37
C SER A 118 -7.15 6.89 -0.63
N ALA A 119 -7.92 6.90 -1.72
CA ALA A 119 -7.86 7.91 -2.75
C ALA A 119 -9.10 8.82 -2.71
N PRO A 120 -8.97 10.11 -3.06
CA PRO A 120 -10.11 11.00 -3.17
C PRO A 120 -11.06 10.54 -4.29
N VAL A 121 -12.35 10.35 -3.94
CA VAL A 121 -13.40 10.02 -4.89
C VAL A 121 -14.14 11.29 -5.29
N HIS A 122 -14.03 11.67 -6.55
CA HIS A 122 -14.76 12.81 -7.11
C HIS A 122 -16.08 12.32 -7.68
N LYS A 123 -17.19 13.00 -7.33
CA LYS A 123 -18.48 12.73 -7.97
C LYS A 123 -18.35 13.01 -9.47
N ARG A 124 -18.77 12.04 -10.29
CA ARG A 124 -18.86 12.24 -11.74
C ARG A 124 -20.12 13.06 -12.00
N THR A 125 -19.99 14.37 -12.12
CA THR A 125 -21.10 15.25 -12.51
C THR A 125 -21.28 15.13 -14.04
N GLY A 126 -22.07 14.16 -14.46
CA GLY A 126 -22.65 14.13 -15.79
C GLY A 126 -24.13 14.42 -15.64
N GLU A 127 -24.62 15.52 -16.22
CA GLU A 127 -26.03 15.62 -16.56
C GLU A 127 -26.34 14.42 -17.47
N ALA A 128 -27.02 13.43 -16.93
CA ALA A 128 -27.72 12.47 -17.77
C ALA A 128 -28.92 13.23 -18.34
N SER A 129 -28.71 13.90 -19.46
CA SER A 129 -29.80 14.36 -20.32
C SER A 129 -30.50 13.10 -20.85
N LEU A 130 -31.55 12.67 -20.14
CA LEU A 130 -32.55 11.73 -20.63
C LEU A 130 -33.51 12.44 -21.57
#